data_AF-A0A803VB16-F1
#
_entry.id   AF-A0A803VB16-F1
#
_cell.length_a   1.000
_cell.length_b   1.000
_cell.length_c   1.000
_cell.angle_alpha   90.00
_cell.angle_beta   90.00
_cell.angle_gamma   90.00
#
_symmetry.space_group_name_H-M   'P 1'
#
loop_
_entity.id
_entity.type
_entity.pdbx_description
1 polymer ?
#
loop_
_entity_poly.entity_id
_entity_poly.type
_entity_poly.pdbx_seq_one_letter_code
_entity_poly.pdbx_strand_id
1 'polypeptide(L)'
;MGCGVGIRCGRRSSGECSGAPHDLCPAHTGVFQFKGWVECHFSNGTEKVRLVQKYICNREEYLRYDADVGRYEGFNPYGEWNARRFNSNPKWMQYIPSRVD
;
A
#
# COMPACT_ATOMS: atom_id res chain seq x y z
N MET A 1 4.86 -20.94 4.90
CA MET A 1 3.44 -20.54 5.00
C MET A 1 3.38 -19.01 5.01
N GLY A 2 3.13 -18.38 3.87
CA GLY A 2 3.09 -16.92 3.75
C GLY A 2 1.64 -16.45 3.73
N CYS A 3 1.20 -15.72 4.75
CA CYS A 3 -0.03 -14.92 4.65
C CYS A 3 0.25 -13.73 3.74
N GLY A 4 0.26 -13.96 2.42
CA GLY A 4 0.20 -12.89 1.45
C GLY A 4 -1.13 -12.17 1.60
N VAL A 5 -1.13 -11.01 2.25
CA VAL A 5 -2.25 -10.07 2.14
C VAL A 5 -2.26 -9.66 0.67
N GLY A 6 -3.21 -10.18 -0.10
CA GLY A 6 -3.35 -9.82 -1.51
C GLY A 6 -3.69 -8.34 -1.62
N ILE A 7 -2.67 -7.50 -1.78
CA ILE A 7 -2.82 -6.08 -2.11
C ILE A 7 -3.22 -6.03 -3.58
N ARG A 8 -4.51 -6.29 -3.86
CA ARG A 8 -5.08 -5.97 -5.17
C ARG A 8 -5.34 -4.49 -5.17
N CYS A 9 -4.45 -3.77 -5.83
CA CYS A 9 -4.75 -2.41 -6.19
C CYS A 9 -5.67 -2.48 -7.45
N GLY A 10 -6.66 -1.59 -7.56
CA GLY A 10 -7.73 -1.64 -8.57
C GLY A 10 -9.10 -2.07 -8.03
N ARG A 11 -10.17 -1.41 -8.50
CA ARG A 11 -11.56 -1.89 -8.32
C ARG A 11 -11.74 -3.13 -9.18
N ARG A 12 -12.43 -4.15 -8.67
CA ARG A 12 -12.89 -5.29 -9.48
C ARG A 12 -13.85 -4.71 -10.53
N SER A 13 -13.39 -4.51 -11.76
CA SER A 13 -14.26 -4.06 -12.84
C SER A 13 -15.26 -5.19 -13.12
N SER A 14 -16.49 -5.03 -12.67
CA SER A 14 -17.64 -5.77 -13.22
C SER A 14 -17.94 -5.18 -14.60
N GLY A 15 -17.09 -5.50 -15.57
CA GLY A 15 -17.33 -5.23 -16.98
C GLY A 15 -17.53 -6.56 -17.69
N GLU A 16 -18.76 -7.06 -17.70
CA GLU A 16 -19.14 -8.19 -18.56
C GLU A 16 -19.21 -7.70 -20.01
N CYS A 17 -18.16 -7.96 -20.78
CA CYS A 17 -18.24 -7.97 -22.25
C CYS A 17 -18.40 -9.43 -22.70
N SER A 18 -19.55 -10.02 -22.42
CA SER A 18 -19.86 -11.39 -22.83
C SER A 18 -20.04 -11.43 -24.36
N GLY A 19 -19.05 -11.99 -25.07
CA GLY A 19 -19.18 -12.32 -26.50
C GLY A 19 -18.45 -11.42 -27.52
N ALA A 20 -17.67 -10.43 -27.10
CA ALA A 20 -16.84 -9.65 -28.03
C ALA A 20 -15.46 -10.33 -28.27
N PRO A 21 -14.91 -10.32 -29.50
CA PRO A 21 -13.51 -10.66 -29.75
C PRO A 21 -12.58 -9.86 -28.83
N HIS A 22 -11.52 -10.49 -28.30
CA HIS A 22 -10.62 -9.92 -27.30
C HIS A 22 -10.06 -8.53 -27.68
N ASP A 23 -9.91 -8.27 -28.99
CA ASP A 23 -9.36 -7.03 -29.54
C ASP A 23 -10.34 -5.84 -29.51
N LEU A 24 -11.62 -6.05 -29.18
CA LEU A 24 -12.69 -5.04 -29.26
C LEU A 24 -13.22 -4.59 -27.88
N CYS A 25 -12.57 -4.96 -26.77
CA CYS A 25 -12.94 -4.52 -25.43
C CYS A 25 -11.95 -3.45 -24.91
N PRO A 26 -12.28 -2.14 -24.98
CA PRO A 26 -11.52 -1.10 -24.27
C PRO A 26 -11.47 -1.32 -22.76
N ALA A 27 -12.43 -2.09 -22.21
CA ALA A 27 -12.46 -2.47 -20.81
C ALA A 27 -11.27 -3.33 -20.36
N HIS A 28 -10.50 -3.90 -21.30
CA HIS A 28 -9.34 -4.76 -21.00
C HIS A 28 -7.99 -4.04 -21.16
N THR A 29 -7.97 -2.77 -21.60
CA THR A 29 -6.75 -1.96 -21.71
C THR A 29 -6.58 -1.02 -20.51
N GLY A 30 -6.73 -1.56 -19.30
CA GLY A 30 -6.45 -0.83 -18.07
C GLY A 30 -5.00 -1.01 -17.63
N VAL A 31 -4.26 0.08 -17.43
CA VAL A 31 -2.94 0.01 -16.78
C VAL A 31 -3.13 0.04 -15.28
N PHE A 32 -2.68 -1.03 -14.65
CA PHE A 32 -2.60 -1.14 -13.22
C PHE A 32 -1.19 -0.78 -12.73
N GLN A 33 -1.08 0.20 -11.84
CA GLN A 33 0.21 0.57 -11.24
C GLN A 33 0.14 0.54 -9.72
N PHE A 34 0.95 -0.34 -9.14
CA PHE A 34 1.27 -0.35 -7.72
C PHE A 34 2.70 0.14 -7.50
N LYS A 35 2.89 1.06 -6.55
CA LYS A 35 4.20 1.53 -6.13
C LYS A 35 4.27 1.54 -4.61
N GLY A 36 5.36 1.01 -4.06
CA GLY A 36 5.72 1.14 -2.65
C GLY A 36 7.01 1.90 -2.53
N TRP A 37 7.08 2.85 -1.60
CA TRP A 37 8.29 3.61 -1.28
C TRP A 37 8.60 3.45 0.20
N VAL A 38 9.87 3.25 0.52
CA VAL A 38 10.39 3.27 1.88
C VAL A 38 11.45 4.35 1.93
N GLU A 39 11.20 5.39 2.71
CA GLU A 39 12.07 6.55 2.87
C GLU A 39 12.67 6.54 4.28
N CYS A 40 13.97 6.79 4.38
CA CYS A 40 14.66 7.01 5.65
C CYS A 40 15.16 8.45 5.67
N HIS A 41 14.64 9.26 6.59
CA HIS A 41 15.03 10.65 6.77
C HIS A 41 16.00 10.75 7.94
N PHE A 42 17.24 11.13 7.66
CA PHE A 42 18.33 11.26 8.62
C PHE A 42 18.43 12.71 9.11
N SER A 43 18.26 12.94 10.42
CA SER A 43 18.44 14.25 11.05
C SER A 43 19.66 14.21 11.97
N ASN A 44 20.53 15.22 11.86
CA ASN A 44 21.81 15.29 12.59
C ASN A 44 22.66 14.02 12.42
N GLY A 45 22.94 13.63 11.17
CA GLY A 45 23.66 12.38 10.89
C GLY A 45 22.75 11.16 11.12
N THR A 46 23.20 10.18 11.89
CA THR A 46 22.44 8.96 12.21
C THR A 46 21.78 8.99 13.59
N GLU A 47 21.83 10.12 14.29
CA GLU A 47 21.27 10.23 15.65
C GLU A 47 19.74 10.09 15.67
N LYS A 48 19.06 10.58 14.63
CA LYS A 48 17.61 10.45 14.49
C LYS A 48 17.24 10.03 13.07
N VAL A 49 16.63 8.87 12.94
CA VAL A 49 16.14 8.32 11.66
C VAL A 49 14.62 8.21 11.71
N ARG A 50 13.94 8.81 10.72
CA ARG A 50 12.49 8.68 10.53
C ARG A 50 12.21 7.80 9.32
N LEU A 51 11.55 6.68 9.57
CA LEU A 51 11.08 5.76 8.53
C LEU A 51 9.67 6.15 8.07
N VAL A 52 9.49 6.27 6.76
CA VAL A 52 8.18 6.47 6.14
C VAL A 52 7.97 5.41 5.06
N GLN A 53 6.88 4.65 5.14
CA GLN A 53 6.46 3.72 4.08
C GLN A 53 5.21 4.27 3.40
N LYS A 54 5.23 4.46 2.09
CA LYS A 54 4.09 4.94 1.30
C LYS A 54 3.66 3.89 0.29
N TYR A 55 2.36 3.66 0.17
CA TYR A 55 1.79 2.78 -0.83
C TYR A 55 0.84 3.55 -1.74
N ILE A 56 1.13 3.48 -3.03
CA ILE A 56 0.49 4.26 -4.08
C ILE A 56 -0.15 3.31 -5.09
N CYS A 57 -1.40 3.58 -5.40
CA CYS A 57 -2.20 2.88 -6.40
C CYS A 57 -2.64 3.85 -7.49
N ASN A 58 -2.28 3.60 -8.75
CA ASN A 58 -2.68 4.45 -9.89
C ASN A 58 -2.43 5.96 -9.66
N ARG A 59 -1.30 6.28 -9.02
CA ARG A 59 -0.86 7.64 -8.60
C ARG A 59 -1.54 8.22 -7.36
N GLU A 60 -2.47 7.50 -6.75
CA GLU A 60 -3.09 7.88 -5.48
C GLU A 60 -2.44 7.13 -4.33
N GLU A 61 -1.94 7.86 -3.34
CA GLU A 61 -1.52 7.26 -2.10
C GLU A 61 -2.73 6.76 -1.32
N TYR A 62 -2.72 5.48 -0.96
CA TYR A 62 -3.84 4.88 -0.24
C TYR A 62 -3.47 4.49 1.19
N LEU A 63 -2.19 4.23 1.49
CA LEU A 63 -1.75 3.78 2.80
C LEU A 63 -0.34 4.30 3.11
N ARG A 64 -0.12 4.82 4.32
CA ARG A 64 1.21 5.25 4.80
C ARG A 64 1.48 4.73 6.20
N TYR A 65 2.72 4.32 6.46
CA TYR A 65 3.27 4.23 7.81
C TYR A 65 4.25 5.38 8.00
N ASP A 66 4.17 6.06 9.13
CA ASP A 66 5.12 7.09 9.53
C ASP A 66 5.61 6.76 10.93
N ALA A 67 6.94 6.65 11.10
CA ALA A 67 7.54 6.31 12.39
C ALA A 67 7.21 7.33 13.48
N ASP A 68 7.05 8.61 13.12
CA ASP A 68 6.67 9.65 14.08
C ASP A 68 5.21 9.48 14.57
N VAL A 69 4.35 8.86 13.74
CA VAL A 69 2.94 8.56 14.07
C VAL A 69 2.80 7.17 14.72
N GLY A 70 3.71 6.24 14.40
CA GLY A 70 3.78 4.90 14.97
C GLY A 70 2.70 3.92 14.47
N ARG A 71 1.96 4.26 13.40
CA ARG A 71 0.92 3.40 12.83
C ARG A 71 0.65 3.68 11.36
N TYR A 72 -0.08 2.78 10.73
CA TYR A 72 -0.59 2.98 9.39
C TYR A 72 -1.81 3.91 9.36
N GLU A 73 -1.83 4.83 8.41
CA GLU A 73 -2.93 5.72 8.07
C GLU A 73 -3.42 5.42 6.65
N GLY A 74 -4.74 5.34 6.49
CA GLY A 74 -5.40 5.13 5.20
C GLY A 74 -6.00 6.43 4.68
N PHE A 75 -5.80 6.73 3.40
CA PHE A 75 -6.25 8.00 2.80
C PHE A 75 -7.51 7.87 1.94
N ASN A 76 -7.99 6.64 1.75
CA ASN A 76 -9.24 6.34 1.08
C ASN A 76 -9.87 5.07 1.73
N PRO A 77 -11.11 4.68 1.41
CA PRO A 77 -11.77 3.54 2.07
C PRO A 77 -10.99 2.21 1.97
N TYR A 78 -10.28 1.99 0.86
CA TYR A 78 -9.40 0.82 0.71
C TYR A 78 -8.15 0.94 1.60
N GLY A 79 -7.58 2.13 1.68
CA GLY A 79 -6.54 2.53 2.61
C GLY A 79 -6.90 2.28 4.06
N GLU A 80 -8.05 2.78 4.51
CA GLU A 80 -8.52 2.62 5.89
C GLU A 80 -8.70 1.15 6.26
N TRP A 81 -9.25 0.35 5.34
CA TRP A 81 -9.40 -1.08 5.53
C TRP A 81 -8.03 -1.76 5.71
N ASN A 82 -7.05 -1.41 4.88
CA ASN A 82 -5.69 -1.93 5.00
C ASN A 82 -5.02 -1.43 6.29
N ALA A 83 -5.17 -0.15 6.65
CA ALA A 83 -4.61 0.44 7.85
C ALA A 83 -5.12 -0.30 9.10
N ARG A 84 -6.43 -0.55 9.20
CA ARG A 84 -7.01 -1.35 10.29
C ARG A 84 -6.38 -2.75 10.35
N ARG A 85 -6.26 -3.42 9.20
CA ARG A 85 -5.67 -4.77 9.10
C ARG A 85 -4.19 -4.81 9.51
N PHE A 86 -3.39 -3.83 9.09
CA PHE A 86 -1.97 -3.78 9.43
C PHE A 86 -1.77 -3.42 10.90
N ASN A 87 -2.50 -2.41 11.39
CA ASN A 87 -2.42 -1.97 12.79
C ASN A 87 -2.90 -3.05 13.78
N SER A 88 -3.79 -3.95 13.36
CA SER A 88 -4.23 -5.08 14.20
C SER A 88 -3.22 -6.23 14.28
N ASN A 89 -2.10 -6.18 13.54
CA ASN A 89 -1.08 -7.23 13.57
C ASN A 89 0.10 -6.83 14.47
N PRO A 90 0.17 -7.32 15.72
CA PRO A 90 1.20 -6.90 16.66
C PRO A 90 2.62 -7.29 16.22
N LYS A 91 2.78 -8.43 15.55
CA LYS A 91 4.09 -8.87 15.03
C LYS A 91 4.63 -7.90 13.99
N TRP A 92 3.75 -7.38 13.14
CA TRP A 92 4.12 -6.42 12.11
C TRP A 92 4.41 -5.04 12.70
N MET A 93 3.57 -4.59 13.63
CA MET A 93 3.71 -3.29 14.29
C MET A 93 4.94 -3.20 15.20
N GLN A 94 5.45 -4.32 15.71
CA GLN A 94 6.74 -4.39 16.40
C GLN A 94 7.94 -4.43 15.45
N TYR A 95 7.80 -5.11 14.31
CA TYR A 95 8.89 -5.31 13.36
C TYR A 95 9.23 -4.05 12.54
N ILE A 96 8.27 -3.16 12.28
CA ILE A 96 8.56 -1.96 11.48
C ILE A 96 9.49 -0.97 12.20
N PRO A 97 9.24 -0.59 13.47
CA PRO A 97 10.15 0.29 14.21
C PRO A 97 11.56 -0.30 14.34
N SER A 98 11.71 -1.63 14.46
CA SER A 98 13.02 -2.29 14.57
C SER A 98 13.82 -2.30 13.27
N ARG A 99 13.35 -1.67 12.19
CA ARG A 99 14.13 -1.47 10.97
C ARG A 99 14.99 -0.20 10.99
N VAL A 100 14.88 0.56 12.07
CA VAL A 100 15.48 1.89 12.23
C VAL A 100 16.73 1.83 13.14
N ASP A 101 17.24 0.63 13.41
CA ASP A 101 18.43 0.36 14.23
C ASP A 101 19.76 0.61 13.49
#